data_AF-A0A251V9R7-F1
#
_entry.id   AF-A0A251V9R7-F1
#
_cell.length_a   1.000
_cell.length_b   1.000
_cell.length_c   1.000
_cell.angle_alpha   90.00
_cell.angle_beta   90.00
_cell.angle_gamma   90.00
#
_symmetry.space_group_name_H-M   'P 1'
#
loop_
_entity.id
_entity.type
_entity.pdbx_description
1 polymer ?
#
loop_
_entity_poly.entity_id
_entity_poly.type
_entity_poly.pdbx_seq_one_letter_code
_entity_poly.pdbx_strand_id
1 'polypeptide(L)'
;MLFEVMCGKLCCEYDQGKIIRMFVPEWKRCSKEKKLNDIVCHGLEEHMEPESLNTFSTIAYRCLDEDPENRPKMAEIVQKLKIALEQQEDLDDINFEELQRIADLAVPPLSYKTRSQLHSLLMEGVLVDNGKTVICFYLRNII
;
A
#
# COMPACT_ATOMS: atom_id res chain seq x y z
N MET A 1 -1.37 11.25 -7.60
CA MET A 1 -0.50 10.44 -6.73
C MET A 1 -1.13 9.12 -6.29
N LEU A 2 -2.19 9.07 -5.46
CA LEU A 2 -2.68 7.77 -4.93
C LEU A 2 -3.09 6.78 -6.04
N PHE A 3 -3.77 7.23 -7.09
CA PHE A 3 -4.06 6.39 -8.25
C PHE A 3 -2.81 5.98 -9.03
N GLU A 4 -1.77 6.82 -9.09
CA GLU A 4 -0.54 6.45 -9.79
C GLU A 4 0.14 5.25 -9.12
N VAL A 5 0.10 5.21 -7.78
CA VAL A 5 0.59 4.08 -6.99
C VAL A 5 -0.26 2.83 -7.25
N MET A 6 -1.58 2.92 -7.11
CA MET A 6 -2.48 1.77 -7.26
C MET A 6 -2.53 1.21 -8.69
N CYS A 7 -2.44 2.08 -9.70
CA CYS A 7 -2.49 1.68 -11.10
C CYS A 7 -1.10 1.35 -11.69
N GLY A 8 -0.01 1.67 -10.97
CA GLY A 8 1.36 1.55 -11.48
C GLY A 8 1.61 2.39 -12.75
N LYS A 9 0.86 3.48 -12.94
CA LYS A 9 0.88 4.32 -14.15
C LYS A 9 0.91 5.79 -13.76
N LEU A 10 1.75 6.58 -14.41
CA LEU A 10 1.75 8.03 -14.25
C LEU A 10 0.41 8.62 -14.69
N CYS A 11 -0.02 9.72 -14.07
CA CYS A 11 -1.30 10.35 -14.36
C CYS A 11 -1.38 10.95 -15.77
N CYS A 12 -0.22 11.25 -16.36
CA CYS A 12 -0.09 11.80 -17.70
C CYS A 12 1.01 11.07 -18.49
N GLU A 13 0.78 10.90 -19.79
CA GLU A 13 1.81 10.51 -20.75
C GLU A 13 2.25 11.74 -21.55
N TYR A 14 3.54 11.81 -21.83
CA TYR A 14 4.15 12.93 -22.54
C TYR A 14 4.81 12.47 -23.84
N ASP A 15 4.63 13.24 -24.90
CA ASP A 15 5.40 13.15 -26.14
C ASP A 15 5.94 14.53 -26.50
N GLN A 16 7.25 14.63 -26.72
CA GLN A 16 7.94 15.89 -27.01
C GLN A 16 7.58 17.04 -26.02
N GLY A 17 7.41 16.71 -24.74
CA GLY A 17 7.06 17.67 -23.68
C GLY A 17 5.60 18.10 -23.64
N LYS A 18 4.72 17.50 -24.46
CA LYS A 18 3.28 17.74 -24.46
C LYS A 18 2.53 16.57 -23.87
N ILE A 19 1.50 16.84 -23.08
CA ILE A 19 0.60 15.81 -22.56
C ILE A 19 -0.20 15.23 -23.73
N ILE A 20 -0.04 13.94 -24.00
CA ILE A 20 -0.80 13.22 -25.03
C ILE A 20 -1.95 12.40 -24.44
N ARG A 21 -1.87 12.05 -23.14
CA ARG A 21 -2.89 11.28 -22.44
C ARG A 21 -2.95 11.70 -20.97
N MET A 22 -4.17 11.78 -20.43
CA MET A 22 -4.41 11.92 -18.98
C MET A 22 -5.32 10.80 -18.50
N PHE A 23 -4.93 10.13 -17.42
CA PHE A 23 -5.68 8.99 -16.89
C PHE A 23 -6.69 9.36 -15.81
N VAL A 24 -6.61 10.56 -15.23
CA VAL A 24 -7.52 11.01 -14.15
C VAL A 24 -9.02 10.84 -14.50
N PRO A 25 -9.50 11.19 -15.71
CA PRO A 25 -10.91 10.97 -16.07
C PRO A 25 -11.29 9.48 -16.11
N GLU A 26 -10.40 8.63 -16.64
CA GLU A 26 -10.58 7.18 -16.70
C GLU A 26 -10.65 6.58 -15.30
N TRP A 27 -9.73 6.98 -14.41
CA TRP A 27 -9.72 6.56 -13.01
C TRP A 27 -10.99 6.94 -12.27
N LYS A 28 -11.45 8.21 -12.38
CA LYS A 28 -12.72 8.65 -11.77
C LYS A 28 -13.90 7.80 -12.26
N ARG A 29 -13.97 7.53 -13.56
CA ARG A 29 -15.04 6.70 -14.15
C ARG A 29 -15.00 5.27 -13.61
N CYS A 30 -13.85 4.61 -13.65
CA CYS A 30 -13.71 3.23 -13.19
C CYS A 30 -14.03 3.09 -11.69
N SER A 31 -13.65 4.05 -10.85
CA SER A 31 -14.05 4.07 -9.43
C SER A 31 -15.57 4.19 -9.26
N LYS A 32 -16.22 5.08 -10.01
CA LYS A 32 -17.68 5.27 -9.94
C LYS A 32 -18.45 4.03 -10.44
N GLU A 33 -17.94 3.36 -11.47
CA GLU A 33 -18.56 2.18 -12.07
C GLU A 33 -18.21 0.86 -11.34
N LYS A 34 -17.44 0.91 -10.24
CA LYS A 34 -16.91 -0.29 -9.54
C LYS A 34 -16.10 -1.21 -10.46
N LYS A 35 -15.34 -0.62 -11.37
CA LYS A 35 -14.45 -1.30 -12.33
C LYS A 35 -12.99 -1.02 -12.02
N LEU A 36 -12.62 -1.08 -10.74
CA LEU A 36 -11.25 -0.83 -10.31
C LEU A 36 -10.28 -1.87 -10.86
N ASN A 37 -10.71 -3.13 -10.97
CA ASN A 37 -9.91 -4.24 -11.52
C ASN A 37 -9.44 -3.99 -12.96
N ASP A 38 -10.13 -3.12 -13.72
CA ASP A 38 -9.70 -2.74 -15.08
C ASP A 38 -8.47 -1.82 -15.08
N ILE A 39 -8.18 -1.15 -13.95
CA ILE A 39 -7.14 -0.11 -13.85
C ILE A 39 -6.10 -0.38 -12.77
N VAL A 40 -6.40 -1.21 -11.77
CA VAL A 40 -5.45 -1.60 -10.72
C VAL A 40 -4.29 -2.35 -11.38
N CYS A 41 -3.07 -2.12 -10.90
CA CYS A 41 -1.92 -2.87 -11.37
C CYS A 41 -2.14 -4.36 -11.06
N HIS A 42 -2.06 -5.25 -12.06
CA HIS A 42 -2.30 -6.69 -11.85
C HIS A 42 -1.45 -7.27 -10.70
N GLY A 43 -0.20 -6.83 -10.57
CA GLY A 43 0.67 -7.24 -9.46
C GLY A 43 0.25 -6.72 -8.08
N LEU A 44 -0.62 -5.71 -8.00
CA LEU A 44 -1.21 -5.25 -6.73
C LEU A 44 -2.57 -5.89 -6.46
N GLU A 45 -3.35 -6.19 -7.49
CA GLU A 45 -4.68 -6.81 -7.34
C GLU A 45 -4.61 -8.17 -6.64
N GLU A 46 -3.62 -9.00 -6.98
CA GLU A 46 -3.42 -10.32 -6.38
C GLU A 46 -2.87 -10.26 -4.94
N HIS A 47 -2.37 -9.09 -4.52
CA HIS A 47 -1.66 -8.91 -3.25
C HIS A 47 -2.36 -7.96 -2.29
N MET A 48 -3.52 -7.40 -2.65
CA MET A 48 -4.29 -6.51 -1.78
C MET A 48 -5.58 -7.18 -1.36
N GLU A 49 -5.84 -7.19 -0.05
CA GLU A 49 -7.12 -7.66 0.46
C GLU A 49 -8.26 -6.79 -0.08
N PRO A 50 -9.42 -7.37 -0.44
CA PRO A 50 -10.53 -6.63 -1.02
C PRO A 50 -10.98 -5.44 -0.17
N GLU A 51 -10.94 -5.58 1.17
CA GLU A 51 -11.25 -4.48 2.09
C GLU A 51 -10.22 -3.36 2.04
N SER A 52 -8.93 -3.71 2.04
CA SER A 52 -7.81 -2.76 1.92
C SER A 52 -7.91 -1.97 0.62
N LEU A 53 -8.10 -2.67 -0.51
CA LEU A 53 -8.25 -2.07 -1.82
C LEU A 53 -9.46 -1.15 -1.88
N ASN A 54 -10.59 -1.54 -1.29
CA ASN A 54 -11.78 -0.71 -1.23
C ASN A 54 -11.56 0.58 -0.42
N THR A 55 -10.93 0.49 0.75
CA THR A 55 -10.63 1.67 1.58
C THR A 55 -9.64 2.60 0.87
N PHE A 56 -8.56 2.05 0.31
CA PHE A 56 -7.53 2.80 -0.42
C PHE A 56 -8.14 3.53 -1.63
N SER A 57 -8.86 2.80 -2.49
CA SER A 57 -9.45 3.37 -3.71
C SER A 57 -10.52 4.42 -3.40
N THR A 58 -11.29 4.23 -2.33
CA THR A 58 -12.30 5.20 -1.87
C THR A 58 -11.66 6.53 -1.46
N ILE A 59 -10.58 6.48 -0.66
CA ILE A 59 -9.90 7.73 -0.26
C ILE A 59 -9.18 8.38 -1.45
N ALA A 60 -8.61 7.59 -2.37
CA ALA A 60 -8.01 8.08 -3.60
C ALA A 60 -9.04 8.79 -4.49
N TYR A 61 -10.23 8.22 -4.66
CA TYR A 61 -11.32 8.80 -5.44
C TYR A 61 -11.78 10.15 -4.86
N ARG A 62 -11.95 10.24 -3.53
CA ARG A 62 -12.34 11.49 -2.85
C ARG A 62 -11.31 12.60 -3.01
N CYS A 63 -10.02 12.27 -3.17
CA CYS A 63 -9.00 13.28 -3.46
C CYS A 63 -9.16 13.94 -4.84
N LEU A 64 -9.92 13.32 -5.76
CA LEU A 64 -10.18 13.81 -7.12
C LEU A 64 -11.52 14.58 -7.24
N ASP A 65 -12.13 14.95 -6.11
CA ASP A 65 -13.34 15.76 -6.12
C ASP A 65 -13.09 17.12 -6.78
N GLU A 66 -14.04 17.57 -7.58
CA GLU A 66 -13.95 18.85 -8.27
C GLU A 66 -14.14 20.00 -7.30
N ASP A 67 -14.99 19.81 -6.28
CA ASP A 67 -15.19 20.75 -5.19
C ASP A 67 -14.06 20.60 -4.16
N PRO A 68 -13.23 21.64 -3.93
CA PRO A 68 -12.17 21.62 -2.93
C PRO A 68 -12.68 21.32 -1.51
N GLU A 69 -13.90 21.72 -1.17
CA GLU A 69 -14.47 21.52 0.18
C GLU A 69 -14.81 20.05 0.44
N ASN A 70 -15.05 19.26 -0.61
CA ASN A 70 -15.30 17.82 -0.51
C ASN A 70 -14.00 16.99 -0.45
N ARG A 71 -12.86 17.60 -0.79
CA ARG A 71 -11.57 16.89 -0.75
C ARG A 71 -11.17 16.61 0.70
N PRO A 72 -10.72 15.38 1.00
CA PRO A 72 -10.32 15.01 2.35
C PRO A 72 -9.06 15.79 2.77
N LYS A 73 -8.98 16.12 4.05
CA LYS A 73 -7.75 16.70 4.63
C LYS A 73 -6.65 15.64 4.67
N MET A 74 -5.38 16.07 4.61
CA MET A 74 -4.24 15.15 4.71
C MET A 74 -4.29 14.24 5.96
N ALA A 75 -4.78 14.74 7.10
CA ALA A 75 -4.96 13.93 8.31
C ALA A 75 -5.95 12.77 8.10
N GLU A 76 -7.06 13.03 7.41
CA GLU A 76 -8.05 11.99 7.06
C GLU A 76 -7.49 11.01 6.04
N ILE A 77 -6.72 11.49 5.06
CA ILE A 77 -6.05 10.64 4.08
C ILE A 77 -5.11 9.66 4.81
N VAL A 78 -4.22 10.17 5.67
CA VAL A 78 -3.30 9.32 6.44
C VAL A 78 -4.05 8.33 7.32
N GLN A 79 -5.13 8.75 7.98
CA GLN A 79 -5.95 7.85 8.79
C GLN A 79 -6.55 6.72 7.95
N LYS A 80 -7.12 7.02 6.79
CA LYS A 80 -7.72 6.01 5.90
C LYS A 80 -6.67 5.09 5.28
N LEU A 81 -5.49 5.59 4.98
CA LEU A 81 -4.38 4.76 4.52
C LEU A 81 -3.88 3.81 5.60
N LYS A 82 -3.83 4.23 6.87
CA LYS A 82 -3.53 3.32 7.99
C LYS A 82 -4.60 2.24 8.15
N ILE A 83 -5.86 2.60 8.03
CA ILE A 83 -6.96 1.60 8.07
C ILE A 83 -6.84 0.63 6.90
N ALA A 84 -6.57 1.11 5.67
CA ALA A 84 -6.35 0.22 4.54
C ALA A 84 -5.16 -0.72 4.78
N LEU A 85 -4.10 -0.23 5.41
CA LEU A 85 -2.95 -1.04 5.80
C LEU A 85 -3.31 -2.10 6.84
N GLU A 86 -4.10 -1.75 7.86
CA GLU A 86 -4.58 -2.67 8.90
C GLU A 86 -5.56 -3.72 8.35
N GLN A 87 -6.29 -3.39 7.27
CA GLN A 87 -7.20 -4.29 6.56
C GLN A 87 -6.49 -5.24 5.60
N GLN A 88 -5.21 -4.98 5.32
CA GLN A 88 -4.41 -5.99 4.67
C GLN A 88 -4.26 -7.12 5.71
N GLU A 89 -4.86 -8.28 5.44
CA GLU A 89 -4.67 -9.46 6.28
C GLU A 89 -3.15 -9.67 6.34
N ASP A 90 -2.61 -9.48 7.54
CA ASP A 90 -1.27 -9.94 7.87
C ASP A 90 -1.21 -11.37 7.37
N LEU A 91 -0.12 -11.69 6.67
CA LEU A 91 0.34 -13.00 6.29
C LEU A 91 0.12 -14.03 7.43
N ASP A 92 -1.12 -14.48 7.63
CA ASP A 92 -1.49 -15.43 8.67
C ASP A 92 -0.86 -16.80 8.37
N ASP A 93 -0.34 -16.95 7.14
CA ASP A 93 0.52 -18.04 6.69
C ASP A 93 1.98 -17.94 7.13
N ILE A 94 2.49 -16.78 7.58
CA ILE A 94 3.82 -16.74 8.20
C ILE A 94 3.72 -17.29 9.62
N ASN A 95 4.31 -18.48 9.79
CA ASN A 95 4.45 -19.12 11.08
C ASN A 95 5.12 -18.16 12.06
N PHE A 96 4.55 -18.04 13.26
CA PHE A 96 5.09 -17.22 14.34
C PHE A 96 6.57 -17.54 14.63
N GLU A 97 6.96 -18.81 14.47
CA GLU A 97 8.34 -19.26 14.64
C GLU A 97 9.29 -18.62 13.62
N GLU A 98 8.84 -18.36 12.40
CA GLU A 98 9.65 -17.69 11.38
C GLU A 98 9.83 -16.21 11.69
N LEU A 99 8.77 -15.54 12.17
CA LEU A 99 8.85 -14.16 12.67
C LEU A 99 9.84 -14.07 13.84
N GLN A 100 9.79 -15.03 14.76
CA GLN A 100 10.67 -15.08 15.93
C GLN A 100 12.14 -15.24 15.50
N ARG A 101 12.43 -16.14 14.54
CA ARG A 101 13.79 -16.33 14.00
C ARG A 101 14.34 -15.07 13.35
N ILE A 102 13.50 -14.30 12.65
CA ILE A 102 13.93 -13.05 12.03
C ILE A 102 14.19 -11.97 13.08
N ALA A 103 13.37 -11.89 14.12
CA ALA A 103 13.64 -11.03 15.28
C ALA A 103 14.96 -11.35 15.98
N ASP A 104 15.29 -12.64 16.15
CA ASP A 104 16.54 -13.07 16.78
C ASP A 104 17.79 -12.68 15.96
N LEU A 105 17.62 -12.50 14.65
CA LEU A 105 18.68 -12.06 13.73
C LEU A 105 18.72 -10.52 13.54
N ALA A 106 17.77 -9.80 14.13
CA ALA A 106 17.66 -8.36 13.95
C ALA A 106 18.75 -7.59 14.71
N VAL A 107 19.22 -6.51 14.11
CA VAL A 107 20.22 -5.61 14.66
C VAL A 107 19.71 -4.16 14.55
N PRO A 108 19.45 -3.47 15.67
CA PRO A 108 19.52 -3.96 17.04
C PRO A 108 18.43 -5.00 17.36
N PRO A 109 18.59 -5.81 18.43
CA PRO A 109 17.60 -6.78 18.85
C PRO A 109 16.22 -6.15 19.09
N LEU A 110 15.17 -6.80 18.61
CA LEU A 110 13.81 -6.31 18.76
C LEU A 110 13.27 -6.62 20.17
N SER A 111 12.50 -5.68 20.73
CA SER A 111 11.78 -5.88 21.98
C SER A 111 10.27 -5.92 21.73
N TYR A 112 9.64 -7.07 21.99
CA TYR A 112 8.20 -7.28 21.79
C TYR A 112 7.63 -8.19 22.88
N LYS A 113 6.30 -8.12 23.11
CA LYS A 113 5.59 -8.95 24.09
C LYS A 113 4.48 -9.79 23.48
N THR A 114 3.98 -9.40 22.31
CA THR A 114 2.86 -10.08 21.63
C THR A 114 3.20 -10.35 20.18
N ARG A 115 2.50 -11.30 19.56
CA ARG A 115 2.62 -11.58 18.12
C ARG A 115 2.36 -10.32 17.28
N SER A 116 1.30 -9.58 17.61
CA SER A 116 0.96 -8.33 16.92
C SER A 116 2.06 -7.26 17.02
N GLN A 117 2.72 -7.14 18.19
CA GLN A 117 3.84 -6.21 18.34
C GLN A 117 5.05 -6.63 17.51
N LEU A 118 5.39 -7.92 17.51
CA LEU A 118 6.46 -8.44 16.67
C LEU A 118 6.15 -8.21 15.18
N HIS A 119 4.91 -8.49 14.77
CA HIS A 119 4.46 -8.29 13.40
C HIS A 119 4.62 -6.84 12.95
N SER A 120 4.12 -5.88 13.76
CA SER A 120 4.25 -4.45 13.48
C SER A 120 5.71 -4.01 13.31
N LEU A 121 6.62 -4.46 14.20
CA LEU A 121 8.04 -4.12 14.11
C LEU A 121 8.71 -4.67 12.84
N LEU A 122 8.31 -5.87 12.41
CA LEU A 122 8.82 -6.50 11.20
C LEU A 122 8.27 -5.89 9.91
N MET A 123 7.06 -5.31 9.96
CA MET A 123 6.49 -4.54 8.84
C MET A 123 7.20 -3.21 8.61
N GLU A 124 7.71 -2.58 9.67
CA GLU A 124 8.50 -1.34 9.56
C GLU A 124 9.86 -1.55 8.85
N GLY A 125 10.27 -2.82 8.70
CA GLY A 125 11.54 -3.20 8.08
C GLY A 125 12.66 -3.29 9.11
N VAL A 126 13.36 -4.41 9.14
CA VAL A 126 14.40 -4.70 10.12
C VAL A 126 15.73 -5.02 9.46
N LEU A 127 16.80 -4.54 10.07
CA LEU A 127 18.16 -4.84 9.64
C LEU A 127 18.60 -6.19 10.21
N VAL A 128 19.11 -7.06 9.35
CA VAL A 128 19.72 -8.36 9.72
C VAL A 128 21.10 -8.46 9.10
N ASP A 129 21.79 -9.58 9.32
CA ASP A 129 23.15 -9.85 8.78
C ASP A 129 24.12 -8.69 9.11
N ASN A 130 24.24 -8.37 10.39
CA ASN A 130 25.08 -7.27 10.90
C ASN A 130 24.77 -5.90 10.26
N GLY A 131 23.52 -5.66 9.89
CA GLY A 131 23.07 -4.39 9.33
C GLY A 131 23.27 -4.24 7.82
N LYS A 132 23.57 -5.34 7.10
CA LYS A 132 23.77 -5.31 5.65
C LYS A 132 22.51 -5.57 4.83
N THR A 133 21.54 -6.26 5.42
CA THR A 133 20.31 -6.66 4.73
C THR A 133 19.11 -6.09 5.46
N VAL A 134 18.19 -5.44 4.74
CA VAL A 134 16.89 -5.06 5.28
C VAL A 134 15.89 -6.14 4.90
N ILE A 135 15.31 -6.81 5.89
CA ILE A 135 14.13 -7.65 5.71
C ILE A 135 12.91 -6.81 6.03
N CYS A 136 12.06 -6.60 5.04
CA CYS A 136 10.73 -6.05 5.21
C CYS A 136 9.77 -7.01 4.52
N PHE A 137 8.81 -7.57 5.25
CA PHE A 137 7.91 -8.57 4.66
C PHE A 137 6.95 -7.98 3.63
N TYR A 138 6.72 -6.66 3.63
CA TYR A 138 6.04 -5.97 2.53
C TYR A 138 6.78 -6.13 1.18
N LEU A 139 8.09 -6.36 1.19
CA LEU A 139 8.90 -6.49 -0.03
C LEU A 139 9.19 -7.94 -0.44
N ARG A 140 8.90 -8.93 0.43
CA ARG A 140 9.12 -10.35 0.11
C ARG A 140 8.12 -10.90 -0.91
N ASN A 141 6.99 -10.23 -1.12
CA ASN A 141 5.99 -10.61 -2.12
C ASN A 141 6.13 -9.83 -3.45
N ILE A 142 7.24 -9.11 -3.66
CA ILE A 142 7.43 -8.22 -4.82
C ILE A 142 8.61 -8.67 -5.74
N ILE A 143 9.31 -9.77 -5.43
CA ILE A 143 10.45 -10.27 -6.21
C ILE A 143 10.29 -11.74 -6.57
#